data_AF-U2XMP7-F1
#
_entry.id   AF-U2XMP7-F1
#
_cell.length_a   1.000
_cell.length_b   1.000
_cell.length_c   1.000
_cell.angle_alpha   90.00
_cell.angle_beta   90.00
_cell.angle_gamma   90.00
#
_symmetry.space_group_name_H-M   'P 1'
#
loop_
_entity.id
_entity.type
_entity.pdbx_description
1 polymer ?
#
loop_
_entity_poly.entity_id
_entity_poly.type
_entity_poly.pdbx_seq_one_letter_code
_entity_poly.pdbx_strand_id
1 'polypeptide(L)'
;MPSVEHNIDEVGFSVVEVAVALTLMAIAVVGAMSLLGASTTEFYKSQSRSKVEMVANGLLDELTLRHANGDTITSMTIDDWSSYLTSNDISTVNATLVISDKTGLSDYSISATSLTENYLVVSGGTGTPEVGDIFLIEDNAINCRVASYEVTALGKQVGFGDSCDISGLSPVGKNLLFVDYKARVSFTVGGAGTVIKSRQFFSSWETE
;
A
#
# COMPACT_ATOMS: atom_id res chain seq x y z
N MET A 1 -86.40 -25.19 7.90
CA MET A 1 -85.10 -24.68 7.42
C MET A 1 -84.18 -25.88 7.28
N PRO A 2 -83.65 -26.20 6.09
CA PRO A 2 -82.59 -27.19 5.96
C PRO A 2 -81.26 -26.54 6.32
N SER A 3 -80.43 -27.21 7.14
CA SER A 3 -79.05 -26.79 7.38
C SER A 3 -78.21 -27.16 6.17
N VAL A 4 -77.68 -26.16 5.48
CA VAL A 4 -76.64 -26.35 4.47
C VAL A 4 -75.33 -26.61 5.22
N GLU A 5 -74.84 -27.84 5.17
CA GLU A 5 -73.51 -28.20 5.63
C GLU A 5 -72.50 -27.63 4.62
N HIS A 6 -71.71 -26.66 5.05
CA HIS A 6 -70.58 -26.14 4.29
C HIS A 6 -69.47 -27.21 4.30
N ASN A 7 -69.33 -27.96 3.21
CA ASN A 7 -68.08 -28.68 2.94
C ASN A 7 -66.99 -27.63 2.69
N ILE A 8 -66.14 -27.44 3.68
CA ILE A 8 -64.86 -26.78 3.50
C ILE A 8 -63.97 -27.84 2.84
N ASP A 9 -63.79 -27.74 1.52
CA ASP A 9 -62.74 -28.49 0.84
C ASP A 9 -61.39 -28.01 1.42
N GLU A 10 -60.87 -28.77 2.38
CA GLU A 10 -59.46 -28.67 2.77
C GLU A 10 -58.64 -29.06 1.54
N VAL A 11 -58.12 -28.05 0.83
CA VAL A 11 -57.06 -28.24 -0.16
C VAL A 11 -55.79 -28.64 0.60
N GLY A 12 -55.73 -29.92 0.98
CA GLY A 12 -54.59 -30.51 1.64
C GLY A 12 -53.40 -30.48 0.69
N PHE A 13 -52.34 -29.76 1.06
CA PHE A 13 -51.09 -29.72 0.31
C PHE A 13 -50.60 -31.12 0.00
N SER A 14 -50.25 -31.38 -1.25
CA SER A 14 -49.69 -32.68 -1.65
C SER A 14 -48.35 -32.87 -0.95
N VAL A 15 -48.09 -34.10 -0.46
CA VAL A 15 -46.78 -34.47 0.14
C VAL A 15 -45.63 -34.13 -0.80
N VAL A 16 -45.86 -34.16 -2.12
CA VAL A 16 -44.88 -33.78 -3.15
C VAL A 16 -44.57 -32.28 -3.11
N GLU A 17 -45.57 -31.41 -2.91
CA GLU A 17 -45.38 -29.96 -2.85
C GLU A 17 -44.60 -29.56 -1.59
N VAL A 18 -44.90 -30.20 -0.45
CA VAL A 18 -44.14 -30.00 0.79
C VAL A 18 -42.70 -30.49 0.64
N ALA A 19 -42.48 -31.63 -0.01
CA ALA A 19 -41.14 -32.17 -0.26
C ALA A 19 -40.30 -31.26 -1.19
N VAL A 20 -40.89 -30.72 -2.25
CA VAL A 20 -40.22 -29.78 -3.16
C VAL A 20 -39.89 -28.47 -2.43
N ALA A 21 -40.83 -27.92 -1.66
CA ALA A 21 -40.61 -26.70 -0.89
C ALA A 21 -39.47 -26.85 0.13
N LEU A 22 -39.46 -27.97 0.88
CA LEU A 22 -38.38 -28.25 1.83
C LEU A 22 -37.02 -28.45 1.15
N THR A 23 -36.99 -29.09 -0.01
CA THR A 23 -35.75 -29.32 -0.77
C THR A 23 -35.19 -27.99 -1.30
N LEU A 24 -36.04 -27.11 -1.82
CA LEU A 24 -35.62 -25.78 -2.29
C LEU A 24 -35.15 -24.90 -1.12
N MET A 25 -35.83 -24.94 0.03
CA MET A 25 -35.39 -24.24 1.24
C MET A 25 -34.04 -24.76 1.73
N ALA A 26 -33.84 -26.08 1.74
CA ALA A 26 -32.57 -26.69 2.16
C ALA A 26 -31.41 -26.24 1.24
N ILE A 27 -31.60 -26.27 -0.08
CA ILE A 27 -30.60 -25.79 -1.05
C ILE A 27 -30.32 -24.30 -0.85
N ALA A 28 -31.36 -23.49 -0.66
CA ALA A 28 -31.21 -22.05 -0.42
C ALA A 28 -30.45 -21.75 0.87
N VAL A 29 -30.75 -22.45 1.97
CA VAL A 29 -30.07 -22.28 3.27
C VAL A 29 -28.60 -22.72 3.18
N VAL A 30 -28.32 -23.87 2.59
CA VAL A 30 -26.94 -24.38 2.42
C VAL A 30 -26.14 -23.46 1.50
N GLY A 31 -26.75 -22.97 0.41
CA GLY A 31 -26.13 -22.01 -0.50
C GLY A 31 -25.82 -20.68 0.18
N ALA A 32 -26.79 -20.13 0.94
CA ALA A 32 -26.61 -18.89 1.68
C ALA A 32 -25.55 -19.00 2.78
N MET A 33 -25.52 -20.10 3.54
CA MET A 33 -24.49 -20.31 4.57
C MET A 33 -23.09 -20.48 3.96
N SER A 34 -22.98 -21.15 2.81
CA SER A 34 -21.71 -21.28 2.09
C SER A 34 -21.18 -19.93 1.59
N LEU A 35 -22.07 -19.09 1.05
CA LEU A 35 -21.73 -17.73 0.60
C LEU A 35 -21.35 -16.83 1.78
N LEU A 36 -22.08 -16.88 2.89
CA LEU A 36 -21.75 -16.13 4.12
C LEU A 36 -20.39 -16.58 4.71
N GLY A 37 -20.12 -17.88 4.72
CA GLY A 37 -18.82 -18.42 5.15
C GLY A 37 -17.67 -17.95 4.26
N ALA A 38 -17.85 -17.96 2.94
CA ALA A 38 -16.87 -17.45 1.99
C ALA A 38 -16.65 -15.93 2.14
N SER A 39 -17.72 -15.14 2.26
CA SER A 39 -17.63 -13.68 2.37
C SER A 39 -16.97 -13.23 3.67
N THR A 40 -17.29 -13.89 4.79
CA THR A 40 -16.65 -13.61 6.09
C THR A 40 -15.18 -13.97 6.04
N THR A 41 -14.81 -15.11 5.46
CA THR A 41 -13.40 -15.51 5.30
C THR A 41 -12.61 -14.50 4.47
N GLU A 42 -13.13 -14.05 3.32
CA GLU A 42 -12.47 -13.04 2.49
C GLU A 42 -12.38 -11.68 3.17
N PHE A 43 -13.42 -11.28 3.93
CA PHE A 43 -13.39 -10.07 4.74
C PHE A 43 -12.28 -10.11 5.79
N TYR A 44 -12.15 -11.21 6.55
CA TYR A 44 -11.09 -11.35 7.55
C TYR A 44 -9.70 -11.34 6.91
N LYS A 45 -9.50 -12.01 5.77
CA LYS A 45 -8.22 -11.95 5.03
C LYS A 45 -7.90 -10.52 4.59
N SER A 46 -8.88 -9.80 4.04
CA SER A 46 -8.71 -8.41 3.62
C SER A 46 -8.35 -7.50 4.79
N GLN A 47 -9.01 -7.68 5.94
CA GLN A 47 -8.72 -6.90 7.15
C GLN A 47 -7.31 -7.20 7.68
N SER A 48 -6.94 -8.49 7.77
CA SER A 48 -5.59 -8.90 8.19
C SER A 48 -4.53 -8.34 7.24
N ARG A 49 -4.74 -8.42 5.93
CA ARG A 49 -3.83 -7.84 4.94
C ARG A 49 -3.70 -6.33 5.09
N SER A 50 -4.81 -5.62 5.26
CA SER A 50 -4.79 -4.16 5.49
C SER A 50 -4.01 -3.78 6.75
N LYS A 51 -4.15 -4.54 7.85
CA LYS A 51 -3.37 -4.32 9.08
C LYS A 51 -1.87 -4.50 8.81
N VAL A 52 -1.48 -5.59 8.14
CA VAL A 52 -0.07 -5.87 7.83
C VAL A 52 0.51 -4.80 6.88
N GLU A 53 -0.26 -4.35 5.89
CA GLU A 53 0.15 -3.26 5.01
C GLU A 53 0.36 -1.94 5.77
N MET A 54 -0.50 -1.64 6.75
CA MET A 54 -0.34 -0.46 7.60
C MET A 54 0.94 -0.54 8.45
N VAL A 55 1.24 -1.69 9.04
CA VAL A 55 2.50 -1.91 9.79
C VAL A 55 3.71 -1.76 8.88
N ALA A 56 3.65 -2.32 7.67
CA ALA A 56 4.73 -2.20 6.69
C ALA A 56 4.99 -0.77 6.25
N ASN A 57 3.93 0.00 6.01
CA ASN A 57 4.06 1.42 5.71
C ASN A 57 4.62 2.19 6.92
N GLY A 58 4.17 1.89 8.14
CA GLY A 58 4.68 2.49 9.37
C GLY A 58 6.19 2.30 9.56
N LEU A 59 6.71 1.10 9.31
CA LEU A 59 8.17 0.85 9.34
C LEU A 59 8.92 1.67 8.29
N LEU A 60 8.41 1.71 7.06
CA LEU A 60 9.04 2.51 5.99
C LEU A 60 8.97 4.01 6.28
N ASP A 61 7.90 4.48 6.92
CA ASP A 61 7.76 5.87 7.38
C ASP A 61 8.75 6.19 8.51
N GLU A 62 9.00 5.28 9.44
CA GLU A 62 10.05 5.48 10.45
C GLU A 62 11.46 5.52 9.83
N LEU A 63 11.76 4.60 8.90
CA LEU A 63 13.02 4.63 8.15
C LEU A 63 13.19 5.96 7.40
N THR A 64 12.09 6.54 6.92
CA THR A 64 12.10 7.87 6.30
C THR A 64 12.51 8.94 7.29
N LEU A 65 11.92 8.94 8.48
CA LEU A 65 12.24 9.92 9.52
C LEU A 65 13.70 9.81 9.96
N ARG A 66 14.21 8.58 10.13
CA ARG A 66 15.61 8.32 10.49
C ARG A 66 16.56 8.78 9.40
N HIS A 67 16.29 8.44 8.13
CA HIS A 67 17.06 8.91 6.98
C HIS A 67 17.08 10.44 6.90
N ALA A 68 15.93 11.10 7.11
CA ALA A 68 15.84 12.57 7.15
C ALA A 68 16.57 13.20 8.34
N ASN A 69 16.78 12.46 9.44
CA ASN A 69 17.61 12.93 10.56
C ASN A 69 19.12 12.70 10.30
N GLY A 70 19.50 12.10 9.17
CA GLY A 70 20.89 11.76 8.85
C GLY A 70 21.37 10.45 9.50
N ASP A 71 20.46 9.63 10.04
CA ASP A 71 20.84 8.33 10.59
C ASP A 71 21.32 7.38 9.49
N THR A 72 22.37 6.61 9.77
CA THR A 72 22.80 5.53 8.88
C THR A 72 21.83 4.35 8.99
N ILE A 73 20.94 4.19 8.00
CA ILE A 73 19.91 3.15 8.02
C ILE A 73 20.40 1.77 7.55
N THR A 74 21.57 1.64 6.93
CA THR A 74 22.07 0.38 6.34
C THR A 74 22.34 -0.74 7.33
N SER A 75 22.63 -0.41 8.58
CA SER A 75 22.86 -1.39 9.64
C SER A 75 21.58 -1.87 10.33
N MET A 76 20.43 -1.27 10.01
CA MET A 76 19.17 -1.60 10.66
C MET A 76 18.63 -2.94 10.19
N THR A 77 18.03 -3.67 11.13
CA THR A 77 17.46 -5.00 10.92
C THR A 77 16.03 -5.03 11.43
N ILE A 78 15.27 -6.06 11.04
CA ILE A 78 13.87 -6.18 11.48
C ILE A 78 13.72 -6.29 13.01
N ASP A 79 14.76 -6.73 13.70
CA ASP A 79 14.76 -6.90 15.16
C ASP A 79 14.77 -5.58 15.93
N ASP A 80 15.23 -4.48 15.30
CA ASP A 80 15.18 -3.12 15.86
C ASP A 80 13.73 -2.68 16.12
N TRP A 81 12.76 -3.30 15.44
CA TRP A 81 11.33 -3.07 15.58
C TRP A 81 10.58 -4.20 16.29
N SER A 82 11.29 -5.14 16.92
CA SER A 82 10.69 -6.31 17.59
C SER A 82 9.53 -5.97 18.53
N SER A 83 9.66 -4.90 19.32
CA SER A 83 8.59 -4.41 20.22
C SER A 83 7.37 -3.90 19.44
N TYR A 84 7.58 -3.13 18.36
CA TYR A 84 6.50 -2.62 17.51
C TYR A 84 5.81 -3.73 16.71
N LEU A 85 6.56 -4.75 16.29
CA LEU A 85 6.00 -5.90 15.58
C LEU A 85 5.18 -6.79 16.51
N THR A 86 5.70 -7.08 17.72
CA THR A 86 4.98 -7.83 18.76
C THR A 86 3.70 -7.08 19.18
N SER A 87 3.85 -5.77 19.38
CA SER A 87 2.86 -4.71 19.17
C SER A 87 1.58 -5.03 18.41
N ASN A 88 1.82 -5.49 17.19
CA ASN A 88 0.85 -5.63 16.12
C ASN A 88 0.54 -7.10 15.80
N ASP A 89 0.91 -8.02 16.69
CA ASP A 89 0.77 -9.48 16.52
C ASP A 89 1.57 -10.04 15.35
N ILE A 90 2.71 -9.42 15.02
CA ILE A 90 3.61 -9.84 13.95
C ILE A 90 4.92 -10.30 14.59
N SER A 91 5.28 -11.57 14.36
CA SER A 91 6.57 -12.09 14.81
C SER A 91 7.70 -11.64 13.89
N THR A 92 8.87 -11.34 14.45
CA THR A 92 10.08 -10.99 13.68
C THR A 92 10.50 -12.13 12.73
N VAL A 93 10.24 -13.40 13.08
CA VAL A 93 10.54 -14.55 12.18
C VAL A 93 9.72 -14.54 10.89
N ASN A 94 8.58 -13.85 10.92
CA ASN A 94 7.67 -13.70 9.78
C ASN A 94 7.92 -12.40 9.02
N ALA A 95 8.96 -11.65 9.40
CA ALA A 95 9.25 -10.33 8.88
C ALA A 95 10.70 -10.29 8.40
N THR A 96 10.95 -9.63 7.26
CA THR A 96 12.30 -9.39 6.77
C THR A 96 12.42 -7.95 6.34
N LEU A 97 13.48 -7.28 6.78
CA LEU A 97 13.92 -5.99 6.28
C LEU A 97 15.20 -6.21 5.48
N VAL A 98 15.19 -5.76 4.23
CA VAL A 98 16.38 -5.72 3.39
C VAL A 98 16.62 -4.27 3.02
N ILE A 99 17.75 -3.73 3.44
CA ILE A 99 18.24 -2.43 3.04
C ILE A 99 19.46 -2.68 2.18
N SER A 100 19.41 -2.25 0.93
CA SER A 100 20.51 -2.41 -0.01
C SER A 100 20.86 -1.07 -0.63
N ASP A 101 22.14 -0.74 -0.59
CA ASP A 101 22.74 0.30 -1.42
C ASP A 101 22.40 -0.01 -2.88
N LYS A 102 21.78 0.95 -3.56
CA LYS A 102 21.37 0.77 -4.95
C LYS A 102 22.36 1.50 -5.85
N THR A 103 23.59 1.00 -5.92
CA THR A 103 24.57 1.52 -6.88
C THR A 103 24.01 1.38 -8.30
N GLY A 104 23.92 2.50 -9.05
CA GLY A 104 23.64 2.48 -10.48
C GLY A 104 22.29 3.01 -10.96
N LEU A 105 21.69 4.00 -10.31
CA LEU A 105 20.71 4.87 -10.97
C LEU A 105 21.29 6.29 -11.05
N SER A 106 21.38 6.77 -12.29
CA SER A 106 22.18 7.91 -12.74
C SER A 106 21.68 9.24 -12.17
N ASP A 107 22.58 10.22 -12.12
CA ASP A 107 22.27 11.64 -11.89
C ASP A 107 21.11 12.05 -12.80
N TYR A 108 20.05 12.61 -12.22
CA TYR A 108 19.08 13.33 -13.05
C TYR A 108 19.39 14.80 -12.90
N SER A 109 19.51 15.45 -14.05
CA SER A 109 19.60 16.89 -14.12
C SER A 109 18.19 17.45 -14.25
N ILE A 110 17.89 18.48 -13.46
CA ILE A 110 16.63 19.18 -13.58
C ILE A 110 16.73 20.17 -14.74
N SER A 111 15.85 19.99 -15.74
CA SER A 111 15.91 20.74 -17.00
C SER A 111 14.90 21.89 -17.09
N ALA A 112 14.06 22.11 -16.09
CA ALA A 112 12.98 23.10 -16.17
C ALA A 112 12.99 24.13 -15.02
N THR A 113 12.77 25.40 -15.39
CA THR A 113 12.63 26.58 -14.52
C THR A 113 11.27 26.73 -13.83
N SER A 114 10.30 25.87 -14.16
CA SER A 114 8.92 25.96 -13.68
C SER A 114 8.62 24.79 -12.75
N LEU A 115 8.97 24.96 -11.47
CA LEU A 115 8.34 24.18 -10.40
C LEU A 115 6.95 24.79 -10.20
N THR A 116 5.91 24.09 -10.64
CA THR A 116 4.57 24.33 -10.06
C THR A 116 4.55 23.76 -8.65
N GLU A 117 3.61 24.18 -7.81
CA GLU A 117 3.55 23.84 -6.37
C GLU A 117 3.88 22.38 -6.03
N ASN A 118 3.60 21.40 -6.93
CA ASN A 118 3.82 19.97 -6.68
C ASN A 118 4.54 19.17 -7.78
N TYR A 119 5.20 19.78 -8.79
CA TYR A 119 5.79 19.02 -9.90
C TYR A 119 7.26 19.34 -10.19
N LEU A 120 8.04 18.28 -10.40
CA LEU A 120 9.44 18.33 -10.83
C LEU A 120 9.59 17.69 -12.22
N VAL A 121 10.23 18.40 -13.14
CA VAL A 121 10.64 17.85 -14.45
C VAL A 121 12.10 17.43 -14.38
N VAL A 122 12.38 16.14 -14.54
CA VAL A 122 13.73 15.58 -14.51
C VAL A 122 14.16 15.08 -15.89
N SER A 123 15.44 15.23 -16.20
CA SER A 123 16.07 14.74 -17.43
C SER A 123 17.29 13.87 -17.10
N GLY A 124 17.57 12.86 -17.92
CA GLY A 124 18.61 11.86 -17.64
C GLY A 124 18.11 10.67 -16.82
N GLY A 125 19.05 9.83 -16.35
CA GLY A 125 18.76 8.67 -15.50
C GLY A 125 18.27 7.40 -16.23
N THR A 126 18.73 6.23 -15.80
CA THR A 126 18.13 4.91 -16.10
C THR A 126 17.04 4.49 -15.12
N GLY A 127 16.84 5.26 -14.04
CA GLY A 127 15.83 4.99 -13.02
C GLY A 127 14.46 5.53 -13.42
N THR A 128 13.44 5.07 -12.69
CA THR A 128 12.09 5.64 -12.69
C THR A 128 11.60 5.69 -11.23
N PRO A 129 11.31 6.89 -10.68
CA PRO A 129 10.64 7.02 -9.39
C PRO A 129 9.33 6.24 -9.37
N GLU A 130 9.07 5.56 -8.27
CA GLU A 130 7.83 4.81 -8.02
C GLU A 130 6.93 5.58 -7.04
N VAL A 131 5.63 5.35 -7.13
CA VAL A 131 4.68 5.95 -6.17
C VAL A 131 5.03 5.49 -4.75
N GLY A 132 5.18 6.43 -3.84
CA GLY A 132 5.59 6.19 -2.45
C GLY A 132 7.10 6.29 -2.18
N ASP A 133 7.93 6.51 -3.21
CA ASP A 133 9.32 6.93 -3.05
C ASP A 133 9.40 8.34 -2.42
N ILE A 134 10.51 8.65 -1.75
CA ILE A 134 10.67 9.90 -0.98
C ILE A 134 11.93 10.66 -1.38
N PHE A 135 11.71 11.89 -1.85
CA PHE A 135 12.74 12.88 -2.18
C PHE A 135 13.01 13.77 -0.97
N LEU A 136 14.28 13.82 -0.56
CA LEU A 136 14.76 14.81 0.40
C LEU A 136 15.47 15.93 -0.37
N ILE A 137 15.04 17.16 -0.14
CA ILE A 137 15.55 18.35 -0.84
C ILE A 137 16.11 19.33 0.19
N GLU A 138 17.19 20.04 -0.17
CA GLU A 138 17.91 21.00 0.70
C GLU A 138 18.34 20.40 2.05
N ASP A 139 19.24 19.41 2.02
CA ASP A 139 19.83 18.80 3.23
C ASP A 139 18.79 18.45 4.32
N ASN A 140 17.72 17.75 3.91
CA ASN A 140 16.61 17.28 4.75
C ASN A 140 15.60 18.37 5.18
N ALA A 141 15.65 19.58 4.60
CA ALA A 141 14.67 20.63 4.91
C ALA A 141 13.26 20.31 4.34
N ILE A 142 13.19 19.63 3.19
CA ILE A 142 11.92 19.32 2.51
C ILE A 142 11.83 17.82 2.22
N ASN A 143 10.70 17.20 2.60
CA ASN A 143 10.39 15.80 2.32
C ASN A 143 9.18 15.69 1.39
N CYS A 144 9.43 15.12 0.21
CA CYS A 144 8.47 15.05 -0.87
C CYS A 144 8.20 13.61 -1.28
N ARG A 145 7.00 13.13 -0.97
CA ARG A 145 6.53 11.81 -1.39
C ARG A 145 6.02 11.85 -2.83
N VAL A 146 6.50 10.94 -3.67
CA VAL A 146 6.02 10.76 -5.04
C VAL A 146 4.58 10.26 -5.01
N ALA A 147 3.68 11.06 -5.56
CA ALA A 147 2.29 10.71 -5.82
C ALA A 147 2.09 10.17 -7.23
N SER A 148 2.85 10.66 -8.22
CA SER A 148 2.76 10.22 -9.60
C SER A 148 4.09 10.35 -10.34
N TYR A 149 4.25 9.55 -11.40
CA TYR A 149 5.36 9.62 -12.33
C TYR A 149 4.84 9.44 -13.76
N GLU A 150 5.17 10.37 -14.65
CA GLU A 150 4.74 10.35 -16.05
C GLU A 150 5.91 10.73 -16.98
N VAL A 151 5.94 10.14 -18.18
CA VAL A 151 6.88 10.55 -19.24
C VAL A 151 6.12 11.38 -20.26
N THR A 152 6.46 12.66 -20.39
CA THR A 152 5.83 13.61 -21.31
C THR A 152 6.81 14.10 -22.38
N ALA A 153 6.33 14.88 -23.36
CA ALA A 153 7.19 15.49 -24.37
C ALA A 153 8.22 16.48 -23.81
N LEU A 154 7.98 16.99 -22.60
CA LEU A 154 8.88 17.92 -21.89
C LEU A 154 9.94 17.20 -21.05
N GLY A 155 9.83 15.88 -20.88
CA GLY A 155 10.71 15.07 -20.04
C GLY A 155 9.96 14.15 -19.11
N LYS A 156 10.65 13.65 -18.08
CA LYS A 156 10.05 12.82 -17.04
C LYS A 156 9.48 13.73 -15.95
N GLN A 157 8.19 13.65 -15.66
CA GLN A 157 7.52 14.44 -14.63
C GLN A 157 7.30 13.60 -13.38
N VAL A 158 7.70 14.15 -12.23
CA VAL A 158 7.45 13.59 -10.90
C VAL A 158 6.45 14.52 -10.22
N GLY A 159 5.26 13.99 -9.90
CA GLY A 159 4.25 14.70 -9.13
C GLY A 159 4.32 14.32 -7.66
N PHE A 160 4.27 15.30 -6.78
CA PHE A 160 4.28 15.13 -5.33
C PHE A 160 2.88 15.33 -4.74
N GLY A 161 2.65 14.76 -3.55
CA GLY A 161 1.37 14.90 -2.83
C GLY A 161 1.21 16.24 -2.10
N ASP A 162 0.02 16.47 -1.54
CA ASP A 162 -0.50 17.74 -1.00
C ASP A 162 0.30 18.40 0.17
N SER A 163 1.47 17.88 0.53
CA SER A 163 2.33 18.40 1.61
C SER A 163 3.75 18.74 1.17
N CYS A 164 4.06 18.60 -0.12
CA CYS A 164 5.38 18.88 -0.67
C CYS A 164 5.37 20.25 -1.34
N ASP A 165 5.76 21.29 -0.60
CA ASP A 165 5.97 22.61 -1.19
C ASP A 165 7.43 22.72 -1.67
N ILE A 166 7.59 22.72 -2.99
CA ILE A 166 8.88 22.95 -3.66
C ILE A 166 8.95 24.34 -4.29
N SER A 167 7.99 25.23 -3.99
CA SER A 167 8.01 26.59 -4.49
C SER A 167 9.18 27.38 -3.87
N GLY A 168 9.87 28.16 -4.71
CA GLY A 168 11.04 28.95 -4.28
C GLY A 168 12.38 28.21 -4.32
N LEU A 169 12.37 26.90 -4.55
CA LEU A 169 13.58 26.15 -4.87
C LEU A 169 14.11 26.57 -6.27
N SER A 170 15.44 26.71 -6.43
CA SER A 170 16.06 27.05 -7.71
C SER A 170 16.71 25.80 -8.34
N PRO A 171 16.01 25.09 -9.22
CA PRO A 171 16.43 23.75 -9.64
C PRO A 171 17.40 23.74 -10.83
N VAL A 172 17.64 24.88 -11.48
CA VAL A 172 18.34 24.91 -12.78
C VAL A 172 19.81 24.53 -12.59
N GLY A 173 20.23 23.45 -13.26
CA GLY A 173 21.64 23.01 -13.25
C GLY A 173 22.04 22.19 -12.01
N LYS A 174 21.09 21.88 -11.11
CA LYS A 174 21.34 20.99 -9.98
C LYS A 174 21.22 19.54 -10.43
N ASN A 175 22.18 18.71 -10.02
CA ASN A 175 22.05 17.26 -10.10
C ASN A 175 21.34 16.78 -8.84
N LEU A 176 20.30 15.98 -9.02
CA LEU A 176 19.78 15.15 -7.96
C LEU A 176 20.61 13.87 -7.96
N LEU A 177 21.23 13.55 -6.83
CA LEU A 177 21.93 12.29 -6.62
C LEU A 177 20.89 11.23 -6.23
N PHE A 178 20.72 10.22 -7.09
CA PHE A 178 19.72 9.16 -6.87
C PHE A 178 20.35 7.93 -6.22
N VAL A 179 20.93 8.11 -5.04
CA VAL A 179 21.16 7.02 -4.10
C VAL A 179 21.23 7.62 -2.70
N ASP A 180 20.78 6.94 -1.65
CA ASP A 180 21.72 6.03 -1.00
C ASP A 180 21.19 4.60 -0.77
N TYR A 181 19.88 4.37 -0.53
CA TYR A 181 19.38 3.05 -0.10
C TYR A 181 17.96 2.71 -0.62
N LYS A 182 17.70 1.42 -0.94
CA LYS A 182 16.34 0.88 -1.10
C LYS A 182 16.01 -0.04 0.07
N ALA A 183 14.99 0.31 0.86
CA ALA A 183 14.44 -0.57 1.88
C ALA A 183 13.28 -1.38 1.30
N ARG A 184 13.29 -2.69 1.55
CA ARG A 184 12.18 -3.59 1.28
C ARG A 184 11.82 -4.29 2.59
N VAL A 185 10.57 -4.15 2.97
CA VAL A 185 9.98 -4.89 4.08
C VAL A 185 9.04 -5.94 3.51
N SER A 186 9.18 -7.16 4.00
CA SER A 186 8.28 -8.27 3.66
C SER A 186 7.75 -8.91 4.94
N PHE A 187 6.44 -9.11 5.00
CA PHE A 187 5.75 -9.81 6.07
C PHE A 187 5.01 -11.01 5.52
N THR A 188 5.12 -12.16 6.16
CA THR A 188 4.34 -13.35 5.84
C THR A 188 3.49 -13.73 7.06
N VAL A 189 2.21 -13.38 7.03
CA VAL A 189 1.30 -13.59 8.17
C VAL A 189 0.14 -14.48 7.75
N GLY A 190 -0.22 -15.44 8.61
CA GLY A 190 -1.37 -16.31 8.40
C GLY A 190 -2.65 -15.50 8.18
N GLY A 191 -3.40 -15.81 7.11
CA GLY A 191 -4.61 -15.07 6.73
C GLY A 191 -4.37 -13.82 5.87
N ALA A 192 -3.23 -13.13 6.00
CA ALA A 192 -2.88 -11.98 5.17
C ALA A 192 -2.08 -12.35 3.90
N GLY A 193 -1.37 -13.49 3.94
CA GLY A 193 -0.41 -13.86 2.91
C GLY A 193 0.90 -13.08 3.04
N THR A 194 1.67 -13.01 1.96
CA THR A 194 2.90 -12.22 1.92
C THR A 194 2.61 -10.80 1.45
N VAL A 195 2.94 -9.83 2.29
CA VAL A 195 2.89 -8.39 2.00
C VAL A 195 4.30 -7.89 1.81
N ILE A 196 4.57 -7.31 0.64
CA ILE A 196 5.87 -6.69 0.32
C ILE A 196 5.63 -5.22 0.08
N LYS A 197 6.35 -4.37 0.80
CA LYS A 197 6.42 -2.93 0.54
C LYS A 197 7.89 -2.55 0.40
N SER A 198 8.15 -1.58 -0.44
CA SER A 198 9.48 -1.01 -0.58
C SER A 198 9.41 0.50 -0.67
N ARG A 199 10.49 1.14 -0.26
CA ARG A 199 10.70 2.57 -0.42
C ARG A 199 12.13 2.84 -0.82
N GLN A 200 12.30 3.74 -1.77
CA GLN A 200 13.61 4.29 -2.11
C GLN A 200 13.78 5.63 -1.40
N PHE A 201 14.98 5.82 -0.87
CA PHE A 201 15.40 7.04 -0.19
C PHE A 201 16.45 7.75 -1.03
N PHE A 202 16.30 9.06 -1.20
CA PHE A 202 17.25 9.91 -1.92
C PHE A 202 17.88 10.88 -0.92
N SER A 203 19.19 11.14 -1.05
CA SER A 203 19.90 12.12 -0.24
C SER A 203 20.37 13.29 -1.12
N SER A 204 20.29 14.46 -0.49
CA SER A 204 20.73 15.82 -0.86
C SER A 204 20.58 16.33 -2.30
N TRP A 205 20.36 17.64 -2.32
CA TRP A 205 20.47 18.48 -3.49
C TRP A 205 21.84 19.15 -3.41
N GLU A 206 22.80 18.77 -4.25
CA GLU A 206 24.08 19.47 -4.23
C GLU A 206 23.89 20.85 -4.84
N THR A 207 24.00 21.87 -3.98
CA THR A 207 24.18 23.23 -4.43
C THR A 207 25.67 23.51 -4.61
N GLU A 208 26.17 23.47 -5.85
CA GLU A 208 27.36 24.26 -6.19
C GLU A 208 27.16 25.73 -5.81
#